data_AF-A0A485ANF0-F1
#
_entry.id   AF-A0A485ANF0-F1
#
_cell.length_a   1.000
_cell.length_b   1.000
_cell.length_c   1.000
_cell.angle_alpha   90.00
_cell.angle_beta   90.00
_cell.angle_gamma   90.00
#
_symmetry.space_group_name_H-M   'P 1'
#
loop_
_entity.id
_entity.type
_entity.pdbx_description
1 polymer ?
#
loop_
_entity_poly.entity_id
_entity_poly.type
_entity_poly.pdbx_seq_one_letter_code
_entity_poly.pdbx_strand_id
1 'polypeptide(L)'
;MALQEKLIDSLGSFATKFNSYRYIMAIKHAFITLMPVIIVGAFSVLISNMVLDPKNGLASFQSLSFLATLKPITSALNYATLNFLNIGAVFLIGIELGRINGVKTLFPGCWR
;
A
#
# COMPACT_ATOMS: atom_id res chain seq x y z
N MET A 1 -14.84 7.65 -35.85
CA MET A 1 -14.32 8.54 -34.78
C MET A 1 -15.40 8.88 -33.73
N ALA A 2 -16.66 9.13 -34.12
CA ALA A 2 -17.74 9.48 -33.17
C ALA A 2 -18.09 8.42 -32.08
N LEU A 3 -17.89 7.13 -32.34
CA LEU A 3 -18.20 6.07 -31.35
C LEU A 3 -17.12 5.98 -30.25
N GLN A 4 -15.86 6.22 -30.61
CA GLN A 4 -14.75 6.28 -29.66
C GLN A 4 -14.89 7.52 -28.75
N GLU A 5 -15.24 8.68 -29.31
CA GLU A 5 -15.50 9.90 -28.52
C GLU A 5 -16.69 9.72 -27.57
N LYS A 6 -17.81 9.16 -28.03
CA LYS A 6 -18.95 8.83 -27.15
C LYS A 6 -18.62 7.85 -26.04
N LEU A 7 -17.75 6.87 -26.31
CA LEU A 7 -17.26 5.94 -25.30
C LEU A 7 -16.34 6.65 -24.29
N ILE A 8 -15.42 7.49 -24.75
CA ILE A 8 -14.53 8.27 -23.89
C ILE A 8 -15.35 9.20 -23.00
N ASP A 9 -16.36 9.89 -23.54
CA ASP A 9 -17.24 10.77 -22.76
C ASP A 9 -18.07 10.00 -21.73
N SER A 10 -18.61 8.83 -22.10
CA SER A 10 -19.31 7.96 -21.16
C SER A 10 -18.40 7.44 -20.06
N LEU A 11 -17.19 6.99 -20.41
CA LEU A 11 -16.19 6.52 -19.44
C LEU A 11 -15.71 7.66 -18.53
N GLY A 12 -15.53 8.87 -19.06
CA GLY A 12 -15.14 10.05 -18.29
C GLY A 12 -16.22 10.46 -17.29
N SER A 13 -17.47 10.50 -17.72
CA SER A 13 -18.62 10.77 -16.85
C SER A 13 -18.77 9.68 -15.77
N PHE A 14 -18.61 8.41 -16.15
CA PHE A 14 -18.61 7.29 -15.22
C PHE A 14 -17.47 7.38 -14.20
N ALA A 15 -16.24 7.67 -14.63
CA ALA A 15 -15.07 7.81 -13.77
C ALA A 15 -15.23 8.98 -12.78
N THR A 16 -15.85 10.08 -13.22
CA THR A 16 -16.15 11.23 -12.36
C THR A 16 -17.15 10.84 -11.27
N LYS A 17 -18.21 10.12 -11.64
CA LYS A 17 -19.20 9.61 -10.69
C LYS A 17 -18.63 8.54 -9.75
N PHE A 18 -17.71 7.71 -10.24
CA PHE A 18 -17.02 6.71 -9.45
C PHE A 18 -16.09 7.36 -8.41
N ASN A 19 -15.33 8.38 -8.80
CA ASN A 19 -14.46 9.12 -7.89
C ASN A 19 -15.22 9.96 -6.86
N SER A 20 -16.45 10.39 -7.16
CA SER A 20 -17.26 11.21 -6.24
C SER A 20 -17.91 10.40 -5.11
N TYR A 21 -17.87 9.07 -5.15
CA TYR A 21 -18.36 8.26 -4.03
C TYR A 21 -17.48 8.43 -2.79
N ARG A 22 -18.09 8.87 -1.69
CA ARG A 22 -17.43 9.11 -0.39
C ARG A 22 -16.53 7.97 0.09
N TYR A 23 -16.98 6.72 -0.07
CA TYR A 23 -16.22 5.54 0.36
C TYR A 23 -15.01 5.28 -0.52
N ILE A 24 -15.17 5.43 -1.83
CA ILE A 24 -14.08 5.23 -2.80
C ILE A 24 -13.02 6.31 -2.64
N MET A 25 -13.46 7.55 -2.42
CA MET A 25 -12.60 8.68 -2.12
C MET A 25 -11.78 8.40 -0.84
N ALA A 26 -12.43 8.03 0.27
CA ALA A 26 -11.73 7.74 1.52
C ALA A 26 -10.71 6.61 1.39
N ILE A 27 -11.07 5.51 0.71
CA ILE A 27 -10.15 4.40 0.44
C ILE A 27 -8.96 4.88 -0.38
N LYS A 28 -9.20 5.62 -1.47
CA LYS A 28 -8.13 6.14 -2.32
C LYS A 28 -7.14 7.00 -1.53
N HIS A 29 -7.64 7.92 -0.69
CA HIS A 29 -6.79 8.77 0.13
C HIS A 29 -5.99 7.97 1.18
N ALA A 30 -6.62 7.00 1.84
CA ALA A 30 -5.93 6.11 2.78
C ALA A 30 -4.80 5.30 2.09
N PHE A 31 -5.03 4.77 0.89
CA PHE A 31 -3.99 4.04 0.16
C PHE A 31 -2.85 4.94 -0.32
N ILE A 32 -3.13 6.19 -0.71
CA ILE A 32 -2.09 7.16 -1.08
C ILE A 32 -1.16 7.45 0.10
N THR A 33 -1.71 7.63 1.31
CA THR A 33 -0.90 7.88 2.51
C THR A 33 -0.06 6.67 2.93
N LEU A 34 -0.49 5.45 2.58
CA LEU A 34 0.25 4.21 2.84
C LEU A 34 1.31 3.87 1.77
N MET A 35 1.34 4.56 0.62
CA MET A 35 2.30 4.28 -0.46
C MET A 35 3.76 4.21 0.02
N PRO A 36 4.28 5.11 0.86
CA PRO A 36 5.67 5.03 1.32
C PRO A 36 5.98 3.72 2.07
N VAL A 37 5.04 3.25 2.90
CA VAL A 37 5.18 2.01 3.67
C VAL A 37 5.18 0.79 2.74
N ILE A 38 4.28 0.79 1.75
CA ILE A 38 4.21 -0.27 0.73
C ILE A 38 5.53 -0.36 -0.05
N ILE A 39 6.07 0.78 -0.46
CA ILE A 39 7.32 0.86 -1.22
C ILE A 39 8.48 0.28 -0.40
N VAL A 40 8.62 0.68 0.87
CA VAL A 40 9.67 0.15 1.77
C VAL A 40 9.53 -1.36 1.97
N GLY A 41 8.31 -1.86 2.14
CA GLY A 41 8.05 -3.31 2.21
C GLY A 41 8.48 -4.06 0.96
N ALA A 42 8.14 -3.52 -0.21
CA ALA A 42 8.53 -4.10 -1.50
C ALA A 42 10.05 -4.14 -1.68
N PHE A 43 10.77 -3.08 -1.28
CA PHE A 43 12.23 -3.05 -1.30
C PHE A 43 12.84 -4.08 -0.35
N SER A 44 12.27 -4.28 0.86
CA SER A 44 12.73 -5.32 1.78
C SER A 44 12.62 -6.72 1.17
N VAL A 45 11.52 -7.00 0.46
CA VAL A 45 11.33 -8.28 -0.25
C VAL A 45 12.33 -8.44 -1.40
N LEU A 46 12.56 -7.38 -2.16
CA LEU A 46 13.53 -7.39 -3.25
C LEU A 46 14.95 -7.65 -2.74
N ILE A 47 15.37 -6.97 -1.67
CA ILE A 47 16.67 -7.20 -1.01
C ILE A 47 16.76 -8.64 -0.50
N SER A 48 15.69 -9.16 0.08
CA SER A 48 15.63 -10.55 0.55
C SER A 48 15.88 -11.57 -0.55
N ASN A 49 15.30 -11.35 -1.73
CA ASN A 49 15.33 -12.30 -2.84
C ASN A 49 16.56 -12.13 -3.75
N MET A 50 17.04 -10.90 -3.94
CA MET A 50 18.15 -10.61 -4.87
C MET A 50 19.52 -10.56 -4.17
N VAL A 51 19.58 -10.10 -2.92
CA VAL A 51 20.85 -9.86 -2.21
C VAL A 51 21.12 -10.94 -1.16
N LEU A 52 20.10 -11.29 -0.37
CA LEU A 52 20.27 -12.15 0.82
C LEU A 52 20.00 -13.64 0.55
N ASP A 53 19.66 -14.03 -0.68
CA ASP A 53 19.39 -15.44 -1.00
C ASP A 53 20.70 -16.22 -1.26
N PRO A 54 20.98 -17.30 -0.50
CA PRO A 54 22.23 -18.05 -0.63
C PRO A 54 22.28 -18.97 -1.86
N LYS A 55 21.16 -19.21 -2.56
CA LYS A 55 21.14 -20.04 -3.78
C LYS A 55 21.10 -19.21 -5.06
N ASN A 56 20.33 -18.12 -5.07
CA ASN A 56 20.07 -17.34 -6.29
C ASN A 56 20.49 -15.86 -6.19
N GLY A 57 21.03 -15.41 -5.05
CA GLY A 57 21.42 -14.02 -4.80
C GLY A 57 22.91 -13.83 -4.53
N LEU A 58 23.30 -12.57 -4.24
CA LEU A 58 24.69 -12.18 -3.96
C LEU A 58 25.33 -12.91 -2.77
N ALA A 59 24.53 -13.46 -1.86
CA ALA A 59 25.00 -14.27 -0.72
C ALA A 59 25.55 -15.66 -1.11
N SER A 60 25.50 -16.05 -2.39
CA SER A 60 26.18 -17.24 -2.91
C SER A 60 27.72 -17.09 -2.94
N PHE A 61 28.23 -15.86 -2.93
CA PHE A 61 29.68 -15.61 -2.81
C PHE A 61 30.16 -15.81 -1.37
N GLN A 62 31.24 -16.59 -1.21
CA GLN A 62 31.82 -16.99 0.09
C GLN A 62 32.20 -15.80 1.00
N SER A 63 32.50 -14.62 0.44
CA SER A 63 32.76 -13.36 1.16
C SER A 63 31.52 -12.68 1.74
N LEU A 64 30.33 -13.04 1.25
CA LEU A 64 29.05 -12.40 1.54
C LEU A 64 28.05 -13.33 2.25
N SER A 65 28.47 -14.55 2.61
CA SER A 65 27.69 -15.55 3.37
C SER A 65 27.02 -14.99 4.65
N PHE A 66 27.63 -13.99 5.30
CA PHE A 66 27.06 -13.28 6.44
C PHE A 66 25.66 -12.71 6.16
N LEU A 67 25.37 -12.29 4.92
CA LEU A 67 24.08 -11.75 4.50
C LEU A 67 22.95 -12.78 4.60
N ALA A 68 23.23 -14.09 4.49
CA ALA A 68 22.24 -15.13 4.71
C ALA A 68 21.69 -15.12 6.15
N THR A 69 22.48 -14.66 7.12
CA THR A 69 22.09 -14.50 8.53
C THR A 69 21.10 -13.35 8.74
N LEU A 70 21.03 -12.39 7.80
CA LEU A 70 20.11 -11.25 7.85
C LEU A 70 18.77 -11.53 7.14
N LYS A 71 18.64 -12.65 6.42
CA LYS A 71 17.40 -13.13 5.80
C LYS A 71 16.17 -13.20 6.75
N PRO A 72 16.31 -13.58 8.04
CA PRO A 72 15.18 -13.49 8.97
C PRO A 72 14.69 -12.05 9.22
N ILE A 73 15.57 -11.04 9.11
CA ILE A 73 15.20 -9.62 9.31
C ILE A 73 14.32 -9.14 8.15
N THR A 74 14.67 -9.46 6.91
CA THR A 74 13.83 -9.10 5.75
C THR A 74 12.51 -9.85 5.71
N SER A 75 12.49 -11.09 6.21
CA SER A 75 11.25 -11.87 6.38
C SER A 75 10.35 -11.25 7.46
N ALA A 76 10.93 -10.84 8.59
CA ALA A 76 10.23 -10.13 9.64
C ALA A 76 9.70 -8.76 9.17
N LEU A 77 10.47 -8.04 8.34
CA LEU A 77 10.06 -6.76 7.74
C LEU A 77 8.88 -6.92 6.79
N ASN A 78 8.85 -7.97 5.95
CA ASN A 78 7.70 -8.24 5.09
C ASN A 78 6.45 -8.54 5.94
N TYR A 79 6.58 -9.43 6.93
CA TYR A 79 5.48 -9.73 7.85
C TYR A 79 4.99 -8.48 8.61
N ALA A 80 5.90 -7.66 9.13
CA ALA A 80 5.57 -6.42 9.80
C ALA A 80 4.86 -5.44 8.85
N THR A 81 5.33 -5.30 7.61
CA THR A 81 4.73 -4.42 6.61
C THR A 81 3.31 -4.86 6.25
N LEU A 82 3.06 -6.15 6.02
CA LEU A 82 1.72 -6.66 5.74
C LEU A 82 0.74 -6.40 6.90
N ASN A 83 1.18 -6.62 8.14
CA ASN A 83 0.34 -6.36 9.32
C ASN A 83 0.10 -4.86 9.55
N PHE A 84 1.13 -4.03 9.37
CA PHE A 84 1.01 -2.58 9.47
C PHE A 84 0.13 -1.98 8.37
N LEU A 85 0.20 -2.52 7.15
CA LEU A 85 -0.68 -2.11 6.06
C LEU A 85 -2.14 -2.45 6.35
N ASN A 86 -2.41 -3.64 6.90
CA ASN A 86 -3.78 -4.03 7.23
C ASN A 86 -4.39 -3.13 8.31
N ILE A 87 -3.70 -2.97 9.45
CA ILE A 87 -4.19 -2.16 10.57
C ILE A 87 -4.19 -0.66 10.20
N GLY A 88 -3.14 -0.20 9.53
CA GLY A 88 -3.00 1.17 9.06
C GLY A 88 -4.08 1.55 8.05
N ALA A 89 -4.41 0.68 7.10
CA ALA A 89 -5.46 0.92 6.13
C ALA A 89 -6.82 1.11 6.79
N VAL A 90 -7.20 0.23 7.72
CA VAL A 90 -8.49 0.34 8.43
C VAL A 90 -8.56 1.66 9.21
N PHE A 91 -7.48 2.03 9.90
CA PHE A 91 -7.42 3.25 10.69
C PHE A 91 -7.49 4.52 9.82
N LEU A 92 -6.72 4.57 8.73
CA LEU A 92 -6.69 5.70 7.79
C LEU A 92 -8.01 5.85 7.01
N ILE A 93 -8.63 4.74 6.59
CA ILE A 93 -9.95 4.77 5.95
C ILE A 93 -11.00 5.34 6.92
N GLY A 94 -10.96 4.95 8.19
CA GLY A 94 -11.85 5.51 9.22
C GLY A 94 -11.68 7.01 9.41
N ILE A 95 -10.44 7.50 9.43
CA ILE A 95 -10.12 8.94 9.53
C ILE A 95 -10.63 9.71 8.31
N GLU A 96 -10.38 9.21 7.09
CA GLU A 96 -10.81 9.88 5.86
C GLU A 96 -12.34 9.88 5.72
N LEU A 97 -13.02 8.80 6.13
CA LEU A 97 -14.49 8.78 6.17
C LEU A 97 -15.06 9.77 7.19
N GLY A 98 -14.45 9.88 8.37
CA GLY A 98 -14.83 10.88 9.38
C GLY A 98 -14.65 12.31 8.87
N ARG A 99 -13.56 12.57 8.15
CA ARG A 99 -13.28 13.86 7.51
C ARG A 99 -14.33 14.22 6.46
N ILE A 100 -14.73 13.27 5.60
CA ILE A 100 -15.77 13.49 4.59
C ILE A 100 -17.15 13.74 5.24
N ASN A 101 -17.43 13.10 6.38
CA ASN A 101 -18.67 13.31 7.14
C ASN A 101 -18.64 14.56 8.04
N GLY A 102 -17.59 15.39 8.00
CA GLY A 102 -17.49 16.64 8.76
C GLY A 102 -17.11 16.47 10.24
N VAL A 103 -16.76 15.26 10.67
CA VAL A 103 -16.32 14.99 12.05
C VAL A 103 -14.80 15.24 12.12
N LYS A 104 -14.41 16.41 12.63
CA LYS A 104 -13.00 16.82 12.81
C LYS A 104 -12.36 16.18 14.05
N THR A 105 -12.53 14.88 14.23
CA THR A 105 -11.89 14.14 15.32
C THR A 105 -10.86 13.18 14.74
N LEU A 106 -9.67 13.12 15.35
CA LEU A 106 -8.59 12.16 15.04
C LEU A 106 -9.00 10.69 15.27
N PHE A 107 -10.17 10.47 15.88
CA PHE A 107 -10.72 9.17 16.23
C PHE A 107 -12.16 8.96 15.74
N PRO A 108 -12.44 8.87 14.42
CA PRO A 108 -13.71 8.29 13.97
C PRO A 108 -13.69 6.74 14.08
N GLY A 109 -12.51 6.15 14.33
CA GLY A 109 -12.28 4.70 14.47
C GLY A 109 -12.14 4.18 15.92
N CYS A 110 -12.03 5.04 16.92
CA CYS A 110 -12.23 4.62 18.32
C CYS A 110 -13.66 4.94 18.70
N TRP A 111 -14.50 3.90 18.67
CA TRP A 111 -15.75 3.76 19.41
C TRP A 111 -16.55 5.04 19.69
N ARG A 112 -17.63 5.21 18.93
CA ARG A 112 -18.91 5.53 19.53
C ARG A 112 -19.83 4.33 19.41
#